data_AF-A0A4Y2CER9-F1
#
_entry.id   AF-A0A4Y2CER9-F1
#
_cell.length_a   1.000
_cell.length_b   1.000
_cell.length_c   1.000
_cell.angle_alpha   90.00
_cell.angle_beta   90.00
_cell.angle_gamma   90.00
#
_symmetry.space_group_name_H-M   'P 1'
#
loop_
_entity.id
_entity.type
_entity.pdbx_description
1 polymer ?
#
loop_
_entity_poly.entity_id
_entity_poly.type
_entity_poly.pdbx_seq_one_letter_code
_entity_poly.pdbx_strand_id
1 'polypeptide(L)'
;MDLAQVLESVPLQELLQTIQNKAKSGSKDVSSYIRAIFQGSMDGSDESEKRFTETFKSSLCILQIPDLSVSLISEIVNILLLKVDMFHTSSLMKVAEFFVDHAKKASNFGNKLLEIFSKVLSCLSHRDSIVYKGEEKSGADLKKDIIMSVISDDVNISCIVEIISVLKDIDLTEDEIKLIIDNLLKYLPSVDFIELPSYIYQLLLLSSKGQRQKILLGIISYFIKQDGEFQQQGDDDSETLIGNGNEITYRQTEGTVILMLSVSCRHDQTIGKEFAVLMKKVQHKAEVVFLPFPFAASLSLSQIQSNRDDIFDTLKKSLTVTYQLKTKKDTSLWMREMIPLNPSILELVKDAIRCSKYGWDHVCQGLVKFGFSIIDAFGPRSIGGNVVKSTSEEGCLLGSHILRDTFKNHRVVRSDILEQILNQIVTKSQKPVKHYIDILSQIV
;
A
#
# COMPACT_ATOMS: atom_id res chain seq x y z
N MET A 1 -14.75 49.93 -26.33
CA MET A 1 -13.95 49.03 -27.18
C MET A 1 -14.03 47.69 -26.48
N ASP A 2 -14.77 46.74 -27.06
CA ASP A 2 -15.01 45.46 -26.40
C ASP A 2 -13.68 44.75 -26.17
N LEU A 3 -13.50 44.15 -24.99
CA LEU A 3 -12.27 43.45 -24.61
C LEU A 3 -11.85 42.41 -25.66
N ALA A 4 -12.84 41.78 -26.31
CA ALA A 4 -12.68 40.87 -27.43
C ALA A 4 -11.91 41.49 -28.61
N GLN A 5 -12.27 42.71 -29.03
CA GLN A 5 -11.64 43.42 -30.15
C GLN A 5 -10.18 43.82 -29.84
N VAL A 6 -9.90 44.17 -28.57
CA VAL A 6 -8.52 44.47 -28.14
C VAL A 6 -7.68 43.19 -28.11
N LEU A 7 -8.23 42.08 -27.63
CA LEU A 7 -7.53 40.79 -27.59
C LEU A 7 -7.33 40.17 -28.97
N GLU A 8 -8.15 40.51 -29.97
CA GLU A 8 -7.94 40.10 -31.38
C GLU A 8 -6.78 40.84 -32.04
N SER A 9 -6.49 42.06 -31.58
CA SER A 9 -5.39 42.87 -32.12
C SER A 9 -4.00 42.50 -31.58
N VAL A 10 -3.92 41.74 -30.47
CA VAL A 10 -2.67 41.39 -29.80
C VAL A 10 -2.32 39.92 -30.06
N PRO A 11 -1.10 39.60 -30.52
CA PRO A 11 -0.71 38.22 -30.77
C PRO A 11 -0.66 37.41 -29.48
N LEU A 12 -1.15 36.16 -29.55
CA LEU A 12 -1.22 35.21 -28.43
C LEU A 12 0.12 35.13 -27.66
N GLN A 13 1.24 35.08 -28.38
CA GLN A 13 2.57 34.95 -27.78
C GLN A 13 2.95 36.13 -26.87
N GLU A 14 2.55 37.35 -27.23
CA GLU A 14 2.81 38.54 -26.40
C GLU A 14 1.96 38.54 -25.13
N LEU A 15 0.70 38.07 -25.22
CA LEU A 15 -0.15 37.90 -24.04
C LEU A 15 0.46 36.88 -23.07
N LEU A 16 0.92 35.73 -23.57
CA LEU A 16 1.55 34.70 -22.75
C LEU A 16 2.87 35.15 -22.12
N GLN A 17 3.70 35.88 -22.87
CA GLN A 17 4.94 36.48 -22.32
C GLN A 17 4.64 37.53 -21.25
N THR A 18 3.59 38.34 -21.45
CA THR A 18 3.18 39.36 -20.46
C THR A 18 2.70 38.71 -19.16
N ILE A 19 1.95 37.60 -19.26
CA ILE A 19 1.53 36.77 -18.12
C ILE A 19 2.77 36.25 -17.35
N GLN A 20 3.75 35.67 -18.06
CA GLN A 20 4.97 35.14 -17.44
C GLN A 20 5.85 36.23 -16.82
N ASN A 21 5.99 37.38 -17.48
CA ASN A 21 6.79 38.50 -16.99
C ASN A 21 6.16 39.16 -15.75
N LYS A 22 4.83 39.34 -15.76
CA LYS A 22 4.12 39.86 -14.57
C LYS A 22 4.16 38.87 -13.40
N ALA A 23 4.07 37.56 -13.67
CA ALA A 23 4.23 36.53 -12.65
C ALA A 23 5.61 36.56 -11.99
N LYS A 24 6.69 36.69 -12.78
CA LYS A 24 8.07 36.82 -12.26
C LYS A 24 8.29 38.12 -11.46
N SER A 25 7.54 39.18 -11.77
CA SER A 25 7.60 40.44 -11.00
C SER A 25 6.81 40.41 -9.68
N GLY A 26 6.06 39.33 -9.41
CA GLY A 26 5.27 39.17 -8.18
C GLY A 26 4.08 40.14 -8.06
N SER A 27 3.63 40.76 -9.15
CA SER A 27 2.55 41.76 -9.09
C SER A 27 1.20 41.11 -8.83
N LYS A 28 0.40 41.70 -7.93
CA LYS A 28 -0.99 41.26 -7.65
C LYS A 28 -1.91 41.40 -8.86
N ASP A 29 -1.49 42.16 -9.87
CA ASP A 29 -2.27 42.43 -11.08
C ASP A 29 -2.30 41.23 -12.04
N VAL A 30 -1.48 40.20 -11.83
CA VAL A 30 -1.51 38.95 -12.63
C VAL A 30 -2.89 38.29 -12.55
N SER A 31 -3.47 38.15 -11.35
CA SER A 31 -4.80 37.57 -11.16
C SER A 31 -5.87 38.33 -11.94
N SER A 32 -5.84 39.66 -11.88
CA SER A 32 -6.78 40.55 -12.58
C SER A 32 -6.61 40.47 -14.09
N TYR A 33 -5.37 40.37 -14.56
CA TYR A 33 -5.04 40.24 -15.98
C TYR A 33 -5.53 38.90 -16.56
N ILE A 34 -5.33 37.80 -15.83
CA ILE A 34 -5.85 36.48 -16.21
C ILE A 34 -7.39 36.50 -16.27
N ARG A 35 -8.07 37.12 -15.29
CA ARG A 35 -9.55 37.27 -15.32
C ARG A 35 -10.02 38.06 -16.54
N ALA A 36 -9.34 39.16 -16.87
CA ALA A 36 -9.67 40.01 -18.01
C ALA A 36 -9.54 39.23 -19.34
N ILE A 37 -8.47 38.45 -19.50
CA ILE A 37 -8.28 37.61 -20.69
C ILE A 37 -9.38 36.54 -20.79
N PHE A 38 -9.74 35.89 -19.67
CA PHE A 38 -10.83 34.91 -19.67
C PHE A 38 -12.19 35.53 -19.98
N GLN A 39 -12.47 36.77 -19.53
CA GLN A 39 -13.71 37.47 -19.84
C GLN A 39 -13.79 37.91 -21.32
N GLY A 40 -12.68 38.33 -21.90
CA GLY A 40 -12.62 38.72 -23.32
C GLY A 40 -12.42 37.56 -24.30
N SER A 41 -12.45 36.30 -23.82
CA SER A 41 -12.33 35.10 -24.66
C SER A 41 -13.61 34.24 -24.62
N MET A 42 -14.77 34.83 -24.30
CA MET A 42 -16.03 34.09 -24.13
C MET A 42 -16.90 34.07 -25.40
N ASP A 43 -16.34 34.49 -26.53
CA ASP A 43 -17.11 34.84 -27.74
C ASP A 43 -17.43 33.61 -28.62
N GLY A 44 -16.99 32.41 -28.20
CA GLY A 44 -17.30 31.14 -28.85
C GLY A 44 -16.62 30.91 -30.21
N SER A 45 -15.70 31.77 -30.63
CA SER A 45 -14.89 31.59 -31.84
C SER A 45 -13.72 30.62 -31.60
N ASP A 46 -13.29 29.89 -32.64
CA ASP A 46 -12.14 28.98 -32.57
C ASP A 46 -10.86 29.66 -32.05
N GLU A 47 -10.66 30.94 -32.37
CA GLU A 47 -9.54 31.74 -31.86
C GLU A 47 -9.70 32.12 -30.39
N SER A 48 -10.92 32.42 -29.93
CA SER A 48 -11.20 32.66 -28.51
C SER A 48 -10.97 31.40 -27.66
N GLU A 49 -11.35 30.22 -28.17
CA GLU A 49 -11.17 28.94 -27.49
C GLU A 49 -9.68 28.54 -27.42
N LYS A 50 -8.92 28.76 -28.50
CA LYS A 50 -7.46 28.61 -28.50
C LYS A 50 -6.80 29.56 -27.49
N ARG A 51 -7.19 30.84 -27.48
CA ARG A 51 -6.72 31.85 -26.52
C ARG A 51 -7.00 31.42 -25.08
N PHE A 52 -8.21 30.95 -24.81
CA PHE A 52 -8.63 30.47 -23.49
C PHE A 52 -7.76 29.29 -23.03
N THR A 53 -7.57 28.29 -23.90
CA THR A 53 -6.80 27.08 -23.60
C THR A 53 -5.33 27.36 -23.32
N GLU A 54 -4.69 28.18 -24.16
CA GLU A 54 -3.26 28.50 -24.00
C GLU A 54 -3.00 29.45 -22.82
N THR A 55 -3.95 30.33 -22.51
CA THR A 55 -3.93 31.15 -21.27
C THR A 55 -4.04 30.26 -20.04
N PHE A 56 -4.92 29.24 -20.08
CA PHE A 56 -5.06 28.27 -19.00
C PHE A 56 -3.77 27.47 -18.78
N LYS A 57 -3.19 26.89 -19.84
CA LYS A 57 -1.91 26.17 -19.78
C LYS A 57 -0.78 27.05 -19.23
N SER A 58 -0.68 28.29 -19.71
CA SER A 58 0.34 29.23 -19.23
C SER A 58 0.14 29.60 -17.76
N SER A 59 -1.11 29.67 -17.30
CA SER A 59 -1.43 29.86 -15.88
C SER A 59 -1.02 28.66 -15.04
N LEU A 60 -1.18 27.43 -15.54
CA LEU A 60 -0.67 26.22 -14.88
C LEU A 60 0.86 26.23 -14.76
N CYS A 61 1.58 26.63 -15.82
CA CYS A 61 3.04 26.77 -15.79
C CYS A 61 3.50 27.81 -14.75
N ILE A 62 2.74 28.88 -14.52
CA ILE A 62 3.06 29.87 -13.48
C ILE A 62 2.98 29.28 -12.08
N LEU A 63 2.04 28.37 -11.83
CA LEU A 63 1.90 27.72 -10.52
C LEU A 63 3.14 26.87 -10.15
N GLN A 64 3.99 26.57 -11.13
CA GLN A 64 5.24 25.80 -10.95
C GLN A 64 6.47 26.71 -10.71
N ILE A 65 6.33 28.04 -10.80
CA ILE A 65 7.44 28.97 -10.58
C ILE A 65 7.76 29.01 -9.06
N PRO A 66 9.01 28.75 -8.64
CA PRO A 66 9.41 28.87 -7.25
C PRO A 66 9.29 30.34 -6.79
N ASP A 67 8.96 30.55 -5.51
CA ASP A 67 8.82 31.87 -4.84
C ASP A 67 7.57 32.71 -5.15
N LEU A 68 6.52 32.12 -5.73
CA LEU A 68 5.24 32.81 -5.86
C LEU A 68 4.52 32.94 -4.49
N SER A 69 3.91 34.09 -4.20
CA SER A 69 3.18 34.28 -2.93
C SER A 69 1.99 33.32 -2.80
N VAL A 70 1.83 32.68 -1.64
CA VAL A 70 0.78 31.67 -1.39
C VAL A 70 -0.62 32.22 -1.69
N SER A 71 -0.89 33.49 -1.38
CA SER A 71 -2.15 34.17 -1.67
C SER A 71 -2.43 34.27 -3.17
N LEU A 72 -1.43 34.66 -3.97
CA LEU A 72 -1.57 34.80 -5.42
C LEU A 72 -1.76 33.45 -6.09
N ILE A 73 -1.04 32.42 -5.63
CA ILE A 73 -1.22 31.05 -6.12
C ILE A 73 -2.66 30.58 -5.84
N SER A 74 -3.19 30.79 -4.64
CA SER A 74 -4.57 30.38 -4.31
C SER A 74 -5.63 31.17 -5.09
N GLU A 75 -5.42 32.46 -5.35
CA GLU A 75 -6.29 33.23 -6.23
C GLU A 75 -6.30 32.69 -7.66
N ILE A 76 -5.13 32.35 -8.22
CA ILE A 76 -5.03 31.77 -9.56
C ILE A 76 -5.73 30.42 -9.62
N VAL A 77 -5.49 29.54 -8.64
CA VAL A 77 -6.17 28.22 -8.57
C VAL A 77 -7.69 28.39 -8.53
N ASN A 78 -8.22 29.29 -7.69
CA ASN A 78 -9.66 29.56 -7.63
C ASN A 78 -10.22 30.06 -8.96
N ILE A 79 -9.49 30.93 -9.66
CA ILE A 79 -9.89 31.40 -11.00
C ILE A 79 -9.93 30.20 -11.97
N LEU A 80 -8.89 29.35 -11.96
CA LEU A 80 -8.81 28.21 -12.87
C LEU A 80 -9.93 27.20 -12.59
N LEU A 81 -10.19 26.86 -11.33
CA LEU A 81 -11.27 25.93 -10.93
C LEU A 81 -12.64 26.39 -11.40
N LEU A 82 -12.96 27.68 -11.27
CA LEU A 82 -14.21 28.26 -11.76
C LEU A 82 -14.33 28.24 -13.29
N LYS A 83 -13.19 28.21 -13.98
CA LYS A 83 -13.12 28.27 -15.45
C LYS A 83 -13.04 26.89 -16.11
N VAL A 84 -12.74 25.82 -15.37
CA VAL A 84 -12.73 24.45 -15.91
C VAL A 84 -14.09 24.07 -16.50
N ASP A 85 -15.18 24.43 -15.83
CA ASP A 85 -16.55 24.11 -16.27
C ASP A 85 -16.94 24.79 -17.60
N MET A 86 -16.20 25.84 -18.00
CA MET A 86 -16.47 26.63 -19.21
C MET A 86 -15.80 26.06 -20.46
N PHE A 87 -14.94 25.05 -20.35
CA PHE A 87 -14.27 24.48 -21.51
C PHE A 87 -15.26 23.73 -22.42
N HIS A 88 -15.08 23.94 -23.73
CA HIS A 88 -15.56 23.00 -24.74
C HIS A 88 -14.76 21.70 -24.68
N THR A 89 -15.39 20.63 -25.16
CA THR A 89 -14.93 19.26 -25.00
C THR A 89 -13.54 19.00 -25.62
N SER A 90 -13.26 19.57 -26.79
CA SER A 90 -11.98 19.39 -27.49
C SER A 90 -10.81 20.07 -26.76
N SER A 91 -11.05 21.22 -26.14
CA SER A 91 -10.05 21.96 -25.36
C SER A 91 -9.84 21.39 -23.97
N LEU A 92 -10.88 20.83 -23.35
CA LEU A 92 -10.73 20.10 -22.09
C LEU A 92 -9.79 18.89 -22.25
N MET A 93 -9.86 18.18 -23.37
CA MET A 93 -8.93 17.10 -23.70
C MET A 93 -7.49 17.58 -23.87
N LYS A 94 -7.27 18.73 -24.54
CA LYS A 94 -5.92 19.33 -24.66
C LYS A 94 -5.34 19.73 -23.31
N VAL A 95 -6.18 20.15 -22.37
CA VAL A 95 -5.77 20.45 -20.99
C VAL A 95 -5.44 19.16 -20.24
N ALA A 96 -6.23 18.10 -20.42
CA ALA A 96 -5.91 16.80 -19.82
C ALA A 96 -4.61 16.18 -20.38
N GLU A 97 -4.36 16.28 -21.69
CA GLU A 97 -3.08 15.87 -22.30
C GLU A 97 -1.90 16.68 -21.75
N PHE A 98 -2.08 17.97 -21.46
CA PHE A 98 -1.05 18.76 -20.79
C PHE A 98 -0.69 18.21 -19.40
N PHE A 99 -1.67 17.74 -18.64
CA PHE A 99 -1.43 17.08 -17.35
C PHE A 99 -0.69 15.74 -17.49
N VAL A 100 -1.02 14.95 -18.52
CA VAL A 100 -0.28 13.72 -18.85
C VAL A 100 1.17 14.02 -19.20
N ASP A 101 1.40 14.99 -20.08
CA ASP A 101 2.76 15.40 -20.48
C ASP A 101 3.55 15.95 -19.30
N HIS A 102 2.89 16.66 -18.39
CA HIS A 102 3.50 17.13 -17.16
C HIS A 102 3.87 15.95 -16.25
N ALA A 103 2.99 14.96 -16.07
CA ALA A 103 3.26 13.76 -15.27
C ALA A 103 4.54 13.04 -15.70
N LYS A 104 4.74 12.92 -17.02
CA LYS A 104 5.89 12.22 -17.62
C LYS A 104 7.20 12.98 -17.52
N LYS A 105 7.16 14.31 -17.39
CA LYS A 105 8.37 15.16 -17.37
C LYS A 105 8.74 15.63 -15.97
N ALA A 106 7.76 15.76 -15.08
CA ALA A 106 7.95 16.31 -13.75
C ALA A 106 8.32 15.24 -12.72
N SER A 107 9.04 15.64 -11.69
CA SER A 107 9.31 14.82 -10.52
C SER A 107 8.13 14.74 -9.55
N ASN A 108 7.30 15.79 -9.51
CA ASN A 108 6.07 15.87 -8.73
C ASN A 108 5.00 16.71 -9.46
N PHE A 109 3.74 16.51 -9.09
CA PHE A 109 2.60 17.21 -9.64
C PHE A 109 2.28 18.47 -8.82
N GLY A 110 2.48 18.40 -7.50
CA GLY A 110 2.17 19.47 -6.55
C GLY A 110 0.67 19.60 -6.25
N ASN A 111 0.33 19.75 -4.97
CA ASN A 111 -1.06 19.70 -4.45
C ASN A 111 -2.07 20.58 -5.20
N LYS A 112 -1.65 21.74 -5.70
CA LYS A 112 -2.54 22.69 -6.36
C LYS A 112 -2.87 22.32 -7.81
N LEU A 113 -1.92 21.70 -8.52
CA LEU A 113 -2.19 21.17 -9.87
C LEU A 113 -3.05 19.91 -9.79
N LEU A 114 -2.86 19.10 -8.75
CA LEU A 114 -3.70 17.94 -8.44
C LEU A 114 -5.17 18.30 -8.22
N GLU A 115 -5.45 19.40 -7.52
CA GLU A 115 -6.82 19.88 -7.31
C GLU A 115 -7.50 20.24 -8.63
N ILE A 116 -6.80 20.95 -9.50
CA ILE A 116 -7.29 21.30 -10.84
C ILE A 116 -7.45 20.05 -11.70
N PHE A 117 -6.50 19.12 -11.64
CA PHE A 117 -6.56 17.84 -12.36
C PHE A 117 -7.79 17.02 -11.96
N SER A 118 -8.10 16.95 -10.65
CA SER A 118 -9.31 16.30 -10.13
C SER A 118 -10.57 16.87 -10.76
N LYS A 119 -10.67 18.22 -10.77
CA LYS A 119 -11.80 18.92 -11.37
C LYS A 119 -11.90 18.66 -12.87
N VAL A 120 -10.78 18.66 -13.59
CA VAL A 120 -10.74 18.34 -15.04
C VAL A 120 -11.26 16.92 -15.31
N LEU A 121 -10.82 15.92 -14.55
CA LEU A 121 -11.30 14.54 -14.69
C LEU A 121 -12.80 14.41 -14.38
N SER A 122 -13.28 15.12 -13.37
CA SER A 122 -14.71 15.18 -13.05
C SER A 122 -15.50 15.85 -14.18
N CYS A 123 -15.05 16.99 -14.71
CA CYS A 123 -15.72 17.65 -15.83
C CYS A 123 -15.76 16.78 -17.09
N LEU A 124 -14.72 15.97 -17.34
CA LEU A 124 -14.68 15.01 -18.45
C LEU A 124 -15.71 13.90 -18.28
N SER A 125 -15.89 13.35 -17.08
CA SER A 125 -16.83 12.23 -16.86
C SER A 125 -18.29 12.59 -17.11
N HIS A 126 -18.66 13.88 -16.99
CA HIS A 126 -20.03 14.35 -17.19
C HIS A 126 -20.38 14.65 -18.66
N ARG A 127 -19.50 14.33 -19.63
CA ARG A 127 -19.72 14.59 -21.05
C ARG A 127 -20.13 13.31 -21.78
N ASP A 128 -21.29 13.34 -22.44
CA ASP A 128 -21.93 12.15 -23.02
C ASP A 128 -21.22 11.60 -24.28
N SER A 129 -20.79 12.48 -25.19
CA SER A 129 -20.07 12.09 -26.40
C SER A 129 -19.01 13.12 -26.78
N ILE A 130 -17.81 12.64 -27.09
CA ILE A 130 -16.65 13.43 -27.45
C ILE A 130 -16.08 12.87 -28.76
N VAL A 131 -16.13 13.68 -29.82
CA VAL A 131 -15.36 13.40 -31.05
C VAL A 131 -13.93 13.87 -30.81
N TYR A 132 -13.02 12.94 -30.57
CA TYR A 132 -11.60 13.22 -30.35
C TYR A 132 -10.75 12.39 -31.29
N LYS A 133 -9.83 13.04 -32.04
CA LYS A 133 -8.96 12.40 -33.06
C LYS A 133 -9.73 11.56 -34.10
N GLY A 134 -10.97 11.93 -34.40
CA GLY A 134 -11.82 11.23 -35.38
C GLY A 134 -12.60 10.03 -34.84
N GLU A 135 -12.46 9.71 -33.55
CA GLU A 135 -13.24 8.67 -32.88
C GLU A 135 -14.26 9.32 -31.92
N GLU A 136 -15.48 8.79 -31.92
CA GLU A 136 -16.51 9.16 -30.95
C GLU A 136 -16.37 8.27 -29.71
N LYS A 137 -15.93 8.86 -28.60
CA LYS A 137 -15.77 8.18 -27.31
C LYS A 137 -16.59 8.89 -26.24
N SER A 138 -17.06 8.15 -25.24
CA SER A 138 -17.72 8.75 -24.09
C SER A 138 -16.70 9.51 -23.23
N GLY A 139 -17.15 10.53 -22.48
CA GLY A 139 -16.29 11.23 -21.52
C GLY A 139 -15.74 10.34 -20.41
N ALA A 140 -16.49 9.28 -20.05
CA ALA A 140 -16.03 8.26 -19.11
C ALA A 140 -14.86 7.44 -19.69
N ASP A 141 -14.93 7.05 -20.96
CA ASP A 141 -13.84 6.31 -21.63
C ASP A 141 -12.58 7.16 -21.78
N LEU A 142 -12.73 8.45 -22.11
CA LEU A 142 -11.59 9.36 -22.19
C LEU A 142 -10.95 9.62 -20.81
N LYS A 143 -11.76 9.76 -19.75
CA LYS A 143 -11.25 9.83 -18.37
C LYS A 143 -10.41 8.60 -18.05
N LYS A 144 -10.90 7.41 -18.38
CA LYS A 144 -10.17 6.15 -18.20
C LYS A 144 -8.84 6.15 -18.96
N ASP A 145 -8.85 6.54 -20.24
CA ASP A 145 -7.64 6.63 -21.08
C ASP A 145 -6.61 7.61 -20.48
N ILE A 146 -7.07 8.75 -19.95
CA ILE A 146 -6.21 9.75 -19.30
C ILE A 146 -5.60 9.18 -18.02
N ILE A 147 -6.42 8.66 -17.10
CA ILE A 147 -5.91 8.08 -15.84
C ILE A 147 -4.85 7.02 -16.15
N MET A 148 -5.10 6.21 -17.18
CA MET A 148 -4.18 5.18 -17.62
C MET A 148 -2.89 5.70 -18.23
N SER A 149 -2.94 6.82 -18.93
CA SER A 149 -1.75 7.47 -19.47
C SER A 149 -0.90 8.12 -18.38
N VAL A 150 -1.51 8.56 -17.28
CA VAL A 150 -0.81 9.13 -16.12
C VAL A 150 -0.25 8.03 -15.20
N ILE A 151 -0.87 6.85 -15.15
CA ILE A 151 -0.36 5.67 -14.43
C ILE A 151 0.36 4.76 -15.45
N SER A 152 1.43 5.28 -16.03
CA SER A 152 2.27 4.57 -17.02
C SER A 152 3.72 4.45 -16.54
N ASP A 153 4.50 3.58 -17.18
CA ASP A 153 5.88 3.26 -16.80
C ASP A 153 6.81 4.50 -16.82
N ASP A 154 6.46 5.50 -17.62
CA ASP A 154 7.26 6.71 -17.82
C ASP A 154 7.13 7.75 -16.69
N VAL A 155 6.26 7.51 -15.69
CA VAL A 155 5.91 8.51 -14.67
C VAL A 155 6.61 8.22 -13.34
N ASN A 156 7.12 9.28 -12.70
CA ASN A 156 7.81 9.18 -11.41
C ASN A 156 6.88 8.66 -10.29
N ILE A 157 7.38 7.80 -9.40
CA ILE A 157 6.62 7.23 -8.29
C ILE A 157 6.04 8.30 -7.37
N SER A 158 6.78 9.37 -7.09
CA SER A 158 6.30 10.50 -6.30
C SER A 158 5.06 11.16 -6.93
N CYS A 159 5.04 11.33 -8.26
CA CYS A 159 3.84 11.76 -9.00
C CYS A 159 2.71 10.75 -8.83
N ILE A 160 2.98 9.45 -9.00
CA ILE A 160 1.96 8.40 -8.90
C ILE A 160 1.29 8.42 -7.51
N VAL A 161 2.06 8.54 -6.43
CA VAL A 161 1.56 8.66 -5.04
C VAL A 161 0.61 9.85 -4.90
N GLU A 162 1.00 11.00 -5.44
CA GLU A 162 0.19 12.21 -5.48
C GLU A 162 -1.12 12.01 -6.27
N ILE A 163 -1.06 11.37 -7.43
CA ILE A 163 -2.24 11.09 -8.26
C ILE A 163 -3.19 10.09 -7.58
N ILE A 164 -2.69 9.03 -6.95
CA ILE A 164 -3.52 8.07 -6.20
C ILE A 164 -4.31 8.79 -5.10
N SER A 165 -3.68 9.78 -4.45
CA SER A 165 -4.36 10.55 -3.39
C SER A 165 -5.61 11.29 -3.92
N VAL A 166 -5.57 11.78 -5.15
CA VAL A 166 -6.70 12.46 -5.82
C VAL A 166 -7.73 11.45 -6.33
N LEU A 167 -7.29 10.31 -6.84
CA LEU A 167 -8.19 9.25 -7.32
C LEU A 167 -9.11 8.74 -6.22
N LYS A 168 -8.76 8.93 -4.95
CA LYS A 168 -9.64 8.66 -3.80
C LYS A 168 -10.86 9.57 -3.74
N ASP A 169 -10.83 10.77 -4.32
CA ASP A 169 -11.94 11.71 -4.26
C ASP A 169 -12.78 11.75 -5.56
N ILE A 170 -12.34 11.02 -6.61
CA ILE A 170 -13.03 10.95 -7.91
C ILE A 170 -13.88 9.68 -8.02
N ASP A 171 -15.12 9.77 -8.53
CA ASP A 171 -15.91 8.56 -8.78
C ASP A 171 -15.26 7.66 -9.84
N LEU A 172 -14.98 6.41 -9.46
CA LEU A 172 -14.37 5.40 -10.32
C LEU A 172 -15.31 4.20 -10.42
N THR A 173 -15.48 3.70 -11.64
CA THR A 173 -16.17 2.44 -11.92
C THR A 173 -15.33 1.25 -11.43
N GLU A 174 -15.98 0.10 -11.22
CA GLU A 174 -15.29 -1.10 -10.76
C GLU A 174 -14.19 -1.55 -11.73
N ASP A 175 -14.43 -1.42 -13.04
CA ASP A 175 -13.46 -1.74 -14.09
C ASP A 175 -12.26 -0.78 -14.10
N GLU A 176 -12.49 0.52 -13.91
CA GLU A 176 -11.41 1.51 -13.75
C GLU A 176 -10.56 1.17 -12.53
N ILE A 177 -11.18 0.91 -11.36
CA ILE A 177 -10.47 0.55 -10.12
C ILE A 177 -9.62 -0.70 -10.35
N LYS A 178 -10.21 -1.74 -10.96
CA LYS A 178 -9.50 -3.00 -11.22
C LYS A 178 -8.26 -2.79 -12.08
N LEU A 179 -8.37 -1.99 -13.13
CA LEU A 179 -7.30 -1.73 -14.09
C LEU A 179 -6.21 -0.83 -13.47
N ILE A 180 -6.61 0.20 -12.71
CA ILE A 180 -5.69 1.04 -11.94
C ILE A 180 -4.88 0.18 -10.96
N ILE A 181 -5.56 -0.65 -10.14
CA ILE A 181 -4.90 -1.54 -9.19
C ILE A 181 -3.97 -2.54 -9.89
N ASP A 182 -4.36 -3.09 -11.04
CA ASP A 182 -3.50 -4.00 -11.81
C ASP A 182 -2.18 -3.35 -12.21
N ASN A 183 -2.20 -2.11 -12.68
CA ASN A 183 -0.97 -1.44 -13.10
C ASN A 183 -0.16 -0.99 -11.90
N LEU A 184 -0.79 -0.46 -10.85
CA LEU A 184 -0.08 -0.10 -9.62
C LEU A 184 0.64 -1.31 -8.98
N LEU A 185 0.01 -2.48 -8.98
CA LEU A 185 0.67 -3.69 -8.48
C LEU A 185 1.83 -4.16 -9.37
N LYS A 186 1.81 -3.89 -10.68
CA LYS A 186 2.95 -4.17 -11.58
C LYS A 186 4.14 -3.27 -11.31
N TYR A 187 3.91 -2.03 -10.86
CA TYR A 187 4.98 -1.09 -10.49
C TYR A 187 5.61 -1.37 -9.13
N LEU A 188 4.94 -2.13 -8.27
CA LEU A 188 5.41 -2.40 -6.92
C LEU A 188 6.89 -2.86 -6.85
N PRO A 189 7.40 -3.72 -7.78
CA PRO A 189 8.80 -4.11 -7.80
C PRO A 189 9.81 -3.05 -8.27
N SER A 190 9.37 -2.01 -8.98
CA SER A 190 10.24 -0.92 -9.41
C SER A 190 10.33 0.23 -8.39
N VAL A 191 9.56 0.16 -7.30
CA VAL A 191 9.56 1.18 -6.25
C VAL A 191 10.73 0.98 -5.30
N ASP A 192 11.48 2.04 -5.02
CA ASP A 192 12.56 2.02 -4.04
C ASP A 192 12.04 1.74 -2.63
N PHE A 193 12.82 1.03 -1.81
CA PHE A 193 12.42 0.62 -0.46
C PHE A 193 12.09 1.80 0.47
N ILE A 194 12.67 2.99 0.21
CA ILE A 194 12.39 4.21 0.99
C ILE A 194 11.01 4.78 0.64
N GLU A 195 10.61 4.75 -0.63
CA GLU A 195 9.33 5.27 -1.12
C GLU A 195 8.18 4.25 -0.98
N LEU A 196 8.53 2.96 -0.89
CA LEU A 196 7.60 1.84 -0.87
C LEU A 196 6.50 1.93 0.22
N PRO A 197 6.80 2.33 1.48
CA PRO A 197 5.76 2.48 2.49
C PRO A 197 4.70 3.51 2.09
N SER A 198 5.12 4.69 1.63
CA SER A 198 4.21 5.76 1.20
C SER A 198 3.33 5.29 0.03
N TYR A 199 3.93 4.57 -0.92
CA TYR A 199 3.23 3.98 -2.05
C TYR A 199 2.16 2.97 -1.59
N ILE A 200 2.53 2.00 -0.75
CA ILE A 200 1.60 0.99 -0.24
C ILE A 200 0.50 1.62 0.61
N TYR A 201 0.82 2.65 1.41
CA TYR A 201 -0.20 3.36 2.17
C TYR A 201 -1.26 3.99 1.27
N GLN A 202 -0.87 4.63 0.16
CA GLN A 202 -1.83 5.15 -0.81
C GLN A 202 -2.66 4.05 -1.48
N LEU A 203 -2.07 2.88 -1.78
CA LEU A 203 -2.82 1.73 -2.28
C LEU A 203 -3.86 1.23 -1.26
N LEU A 204 -3.50 1.17 0.01
CA LEU A 204 -4.41 0.79 1.08
C LEU A 204 -5.54 1.81 1.26
N LEU A 205 -5.26 3.10 1.09
CA LEU A 205 -6.31 4.13 1.07
C LEU A 205 -7.26 3.95 -0.12
N LEU A 206 -6.73 3.67 -1.31
CA LEU A 206 -7.54 3.39 -2.50
C LEU A 206 -8.38 2.11 -2.37
N SER A 207 -7.93 1.15 -1.56
CA SER A 207 -8.66 -0.10 -1.29
C SER A 207 -10.06 0.13 -0.69
N SER A 208 -10.30 1.30 -0.07
CA SER A 208 -11.62 1.71 0.40
C SER A 208 -12.68 1.69 -0.71
N LYS A 209 -12.27 1.98 -1.96
CA LYS A 209 -13.12 1.98 -3.15
C LYS A 209 -13.36 0.60 -3.76
N GLY A 210 -12.48 -0.37 -3.52
CA GLY A 210 -12.63 -1.72 -4.08
C GLY A 210 -11.35 -2.53 -4.11
N GLN A 211 -11.46 -3.78 -4.61
CA GLN A 211 -10.33 -4.68 -4.89
C GLN A 211 -9.38 -4.95 -3.71
N ARG A 212 -9.86 -4.85 -2.45
CA ARG A 212 -9.09 -5.08 -1.21
C ARG A 212 -8.29 -6.39 -1.22
N GLN A 213 -8.95 -7.51 -1.56
CA GLN A 213 -8.29 -8.83 -1.61
C GLN A 213 -7.10 -8.85 -2.59
N LYS A 214 -7.26 -8.20 -3.74
CA LYS A 214 -6.23 -8.17 -4.78
C LYS A 214 -5.03 -7.33 -4.36
N ILE A 215 -5.28 -6.18 -3.74
CA ILE A 215 -4.22 -5.31 -3.20
C ILE A 215 -3.44 -6.05 -2.11
N LEU A 216 -4.13 -6.64 -1.14
CA LEU A 216 -3.49 -7.41 -0.06
C LEU A 216 -2.69 -8.59 -0.61
N LEU A 217 -3.25 -9.34 -1.56
CA LEU A 217 -2.54 -10.45 -2.20
C LEU A 217 -1.32 -9.97 -2.98
N GLY A 218 -1.40 -8.83 -3.68
CA GLY A 218 -0.29 -8.23 -4.41
C GLY A 218 0.86 -7.84 -3.49
N ILE A 219 0.55 -7.17 -2.36
CA ILE A 219 1.55 -6.80 -1.34
C ILE A 219 2.19 -8.05 -0.74
N ILE A 220 1.38 -9.03 -0.31
CA ILE A 220 1.88 -10.29 0.26
C ILE A 220 2.78 -11.02 -0.73
N SER A 221 2.35 -11.14 -1.98
CA SER A 221 3.11 -11.85 -3.03
C SER A 221 4.42 -11.15 -3.35
N TYR A 222 4.44 -9.82 -3.32
CA TYR A 222 5.65 -9.04 -3.52
C TYR A 222 6.69 -9.32 -2.43
N PHE A 223 6.33 -9.21 -1.15
CA PHE A 223 7.26 -9.47 -0.05
C PHE A 223 7.71 -10.94 0.01
N ILE A 224 6.81 -11.90 -0.28
CA ILE A 224 7.20 -13.32 -0.41
C ILE A 224 8.26 -13.50 -1.51
N LYS A 225 8.09 -12.85 -2.65
CA LYS A 225 9.03 -12.94 -3.77
C LYS A 225 10.38 -12.30 -3.40
N GLN A 226 10.35 -11.11 -2.80
CA GLN A 226 11.56 -10.41 -2.35
C GLN A 226 12.32 -11.25 -1.31
N ASP A 227 11.63 -11.84 -0.33
CA ASP A 227 12.24 -12.76 0.65
C ASP A 227 12.93 -13.95 -0.04
N GLY A 228 12.32 -14.52 -1.08
CA GLY A 228 12.92 -15.60 -1.86
C GLY A 228 14.18 -15.18 -2.62
N GLU A 229 14.21 -13.95 -3.14
CA GLU A 229 15.39 -13.38 -3.83
C GLU A 229 16.55 -13.15 -2.85
N PHE A 230 16.28 -12.62 -1.65
CA PHE A 230 17.30 -12.46 -0.60
C PHE A 230 17.83 -13.80 -0.07
N GLN A 231 16.98 -14.82 0.04
CA GLN A 231 17.41 -16.16 0.47
C GLN A 231 18.34 -16.84 -0.55
N GLN A 232 18.10 -16.65 -1.85
CA GLN A 232 18.96 -17.21 -2.91
C GLN A 232 20.32 -16.50 -3.01
N GLN A 233 20.37 -15.20 -2.70
CA GLN A 233 21.62 -14.44 -2.69
C GLN A 233 22.51 -14.74 -1.48
N GLY A 234 21.95 -15.23 -0.37
CA GLY A 234 22.70 -15.59 0.84
C GLY A 234 23.42 -16.94 0.77
N ASP A 235 23.10 -17.80 -0.19
CA ASP A 235 23.76 -19.10 -0.41
C ASP A 235 24.98 -19.01 -1.36
N ASP A 236 25.21 -17.86 -2.01
CA ASP A 236 26.32 -17.62 -2.95
C ASP A 236 27.32 -16.62 -2.31
N ASP A 237 28.47 -17.13 -1.87
CA ASP A 237 29.52 -16.47 -1.09
C ASP A 237 29.89 -15.03 -1.56
N SER A 238 29.25 -14.00 -0.98
CA SER A 238 29.72 -12.62 -1.09
C SER A 238 29.42 -11.80 0.17
N GLU A 239 30.39 -11.76 1.10
CA GLU A 239 30.50 -10.75 2.16
C GLU A 239 30.74 -9.35 1.55
N THR A 240 29.77 -8.81 0.83
CA THR A 240 29.75 -7.39 0.48
C THR A 240 28.98 -6.62 1.54
N LEU A 241 29.68 -5.75 2.27
CA LEU A 241 29.10 -4.82 3.27
C LEU A 241 27.92 -3.99 2.73
N ILE A 242 27.80 -3.88 1.40
CA ILE A 242 26.72 -3.20 0.67
C ILE A 242 25.43 -4.04 0.64
N GLY A 243 25.52 -5.37 0.57
CA GLY A 243 24.36 -6.28 0.62
C GLY A 243 23.63 -6.22 1.97
N ASN A 244 24.38 -6.13 3.06
CA ASN A 244 23.81 -6.01 4.42
C ASN A 244 23.02 -4.70 4.62
N GLY A 245 23.44 -3.60 3.99
CA GLY A 245 22.74 -2.32 4.08
C GLY A 245 21.36 -2.36 3.39
N ASN A 246 21.29 -3.00 2.23
CA ASN A 246 20.04 -3.17 1.50
C ASN A 246 19.08 -4.14 2.22
N GLU A 247 19.60 -5.23 2.81
CA GLU A 247 18.77 -6.14 3.59
C GLU A 247 18.21 -5.45 4.85
N ILE A 248 19.03 -4.70 5.61
CA ILE A 248 18.54 -3.95 6.78
C ILE A 248 17.44 -2.98 6.37
N THR A 249 17.66 -2.21 5.30
CA THR A 249 16.69 -1.24 4.79
C THR A 249 15.40 -1.94 4.37
N TYR A 250 15.50 -3.05 3.63
CA TYR A 250 14.36 -3.87 3.24
C TYR A 250 13.57 -4.36 4.45
N ARG A 251 14.23 -4.92 5.48
CA ARG A 251 13.56 -5.43 6.69
C ARG A 251 12.91 -4.33 7.52
N GLN A 252 13.48 -3.12 7.55
CA GLN A 252 12.86 -1.95 8.18
C GLN A 252 11.64 -1.47 7.39
N THR A 253 11.73 -1.43 6.06
CA THR A 253 10.62 -1.14 5.16
C THR A 253 9.50 -2.16 5.31
N GLU A 254 9.83 -3.44 5.36
CA GLU A 254 8.90 -4.55 5.62
C GLU A 254 8.11 -4.33 6.93
N GLY A 255 8.82 -4.01 8.01
CA GLY A 255 8.21 -3.66 9.30
C GLY A 255 7.29 -2.44 9.23
N THR A 256 7.69 -1.41 8.49
CA THR A 256 6.89 -0.20 8.29
C THR A 256 5.60 -0.50 7.52
N VAL A 257 5.68 -1.34 6.49
CA VAL A 257 4.51 -1.77 5.71
C VAL A 257 3.56 -2.60 6.56
N ILE A 258 4.07 -3.51 7.40
CA ILE A 258 3.23 -4.29 8.34
C ILE A 258 2.53 -3.35 9.34
N LEU A 259 3.21 -2.32 9.82
CA LEU A 259 2.61 -1.30 10.67
C LEU A 259 1.52 -0.52 9.92
N MET A 260 1.76 -0.10 8.68
CA MET A 260 0.79 0.58 7.84
C MET A 260 -0.45 -0.28 7.56
N LEU A 261 -0.29 -1.59 7.34
CA LEU A 261 -1.41 -2.52 7.24
C LEU A 261 -2.26 -2.54 8.51
N SER A 262 -1.62 -2.56 9.69
CA SER A 262 -2.29 -2.52 10.98
C SER A 262 -3.03 -1.19 11.20
N VAL A 263 -2.41 -0.06 10.87
CA VAL A 263 -3.03 1.26 10.95
C VAL A 263 -4.21 1.36 9.99
N SER A 264 -4.07 0.94 8.74
CA SER A 264 -5.15 0.93 7.76
C SER A 264 -6.32 0.04 8.21
N CYS A 265 -6.02 -1.12 8.81
CA CYS A 265 -7.06 -1.98 9.38
C CYS A 265 -7.80 -1.36 10.58
N ARG A 266 -7.15 -0.48 11.36
CA ARG A 266 -7.82 0.27 12.43
C ARG A 266 -8.81 1.30 11.88
N HIS A 267 -8.51 1.88 10.71
CA HIS A 267 -9.41 2.82 10.03
C HIS A 267 -10.53 2.09 9.27
N ASP A 268 -10.20 1.03 8.54
CA ASP A 268 -11.15 0.17 7.81
C ASP A 268 -11.00 -1.28 8.25
N GLN A 269 -11.90 -1.74 9.12
CA GLN A 269 -11.90 -3.13 9.64
C GLN A 269 -12.15 -4.17 8.55
N THR A 270 -12.73 -3.79 7.40
CA THR A 270 -12.97 -4.73 6.30
C THR A 270 -11.66 -5.26 5.72
N ILE A 271 -10.58 -4.46 5.73
CA ILE A 271 -9.24 -4.89 5.30
C ILE A 271 -8.78 -6.11 6.10
N GLY A 272 -8.96 -6.09 7.43
CA GLY A 272 -8.58 -7.19 8.29
C GLY A 272 -9.41 -8.45 8.08
N LYS A 273 -10.72 -8.30 7.82
CA LYS A 273 -11.60 -9.43 7.46
C LYS A 273 -11.18 -10.07 6.14
N GLU A 274 -10.92 -9.24 5.12
CA GLU A 274 -10.44 -9.70 3.82
C GLU A 274 -9.07 -10.38 3.92
N PHE A 275 -8.16 -9.84 4.73
CA PHE A 275 -6.90 -10.48 5.04
C PHE A 275 -7.10 -11.86 5.68
N ALA A 276 -7.97 -11.99 6.68
CA ALA A 276 -8.26 -13.28 7.30
C ALA A 276 -8.86 -14.28 6.31
N VAL A 277 -9.71 -13.84 5.38
CA VAL A 277 -10.23 -14.69 4.29
C VAL A 277 -9.10 -15.17 3.37
N LEU A 278 -8.15 -14.30 2.99
CA LEU A 278 -6.98 -14.69 2.20
C LEU A 278 -6.13 -15.73 2.92
N MET A 279 -5.84 -15.51 4.21
CA MET A 279 -5.08 -16.46 5.02
C MET A 279 -5.81 -17.81 5.15
N LYS A 280 -7.14 -17.81 5.29
CA LYS A 280 -7.95 -19.04 5.29
C LYS A 280 -7.85 -19.82 3.97
N LYS A 281 -7.75 -19.13 2.82
CA LYS A 281 -7.56 -19.79 1.51
C LYS A 281 -6.20 -20.49 1.42
N VAL A 282 -5.14 -19.91 1.97
CA VAL A 282 -3.78 -20.48 1.94
C VAL A 282 -3.41 -21.33 3.16
N GLN A 283 -4.33 -21.54 4.10
CA GLN A 283 -4.05 -22.26 5.37
C GLN A 283 -3.48 -23.68 5.19
N HIS A 284 -3.73 -24.32 4.05
CA HIS A 284 -3.20 -25.65 3.73
C HIS A 284 -1.73 -25.63 3.29
N LYS A 285 -1.17 -24.45 2.97
CA LYS A 285 0.23 -24.20 2.61
C LYS A 285 0.94 -23.48 3.75
N ALA A 286 1.26 -24.23 4.81
CA ALA A 286 1.92 -23.65 5.98
C ALA A 286 3.27 -23.02 5.63
N GLU A 287 3.97 -23.56 4.64
CA GLU A 287 5.22 -23.01 4.11
C GLU A 287 5.07 -21.59 3.55
N VAL A 288 3.87 -21.15 3.18
CA VAL A 288 3.58 -19.77 2.75
C VAL A 288 3.08 -18.93 3.92
N VAL A 289 2.21 -19.50 4.75
CA VAL A 289 1.58 -18.82 5.90
C VAL A 289 2.61 -18.39 6.95
N PHE A 290 3.65 -19.20 7.15
CA PHE A 290 4.69 -18.97 8.16
C PHE A 290 5.94 -18.27 7.63
N LEU A 291 5.93 -17.81 6.37
CA LEU A 291 7.00 -16.93 5.87
C LEU A 291 7.07 -15.62 6.69
N PRO A 292 8.23 -14.94 6.74
CA PRO A 292 8.44 -13.75 7.57
C PRO A 292 7.32 -12.71 7.42
N PHE A 293 7.05 -12.25 6.19
CA PHE A 293 6.05 -11.22 5.95
C PHE A 293 4.60 -11.65 6.30
N PRO A 294 4.02 -12.73 5.73
CA PRO A 294 2.64 -13.10 6.01
C PRO A 294 2.39 -13.43 7.48
N PHE A 295 3.37 -14.05 8.14
CA PHE A 295 3.28 -14.39 9.55
C PHE A 295 3.33 -13.13 10.42
N ALA A 296 4.30 -12.23 10.20
CA ALA A 296 4.41 -10.99 10.95
C ALA A 296 3.20 -10.07 10.73
N ALA A 297 2.70 -9.98 9.50
CA ALA A 297 1.45 -9.28 9.18
C ALA A 297 0.25 -9.87 9.94
N SER A 298 0.12 -11.19 9.97
CA SER A 298 -0.94 -11.88 10.73
C SER A 298 -0.86 -11.54 12.23
N LEU A 299 0.33 -11.56 12.81
CA LEU A 299 0.54 -11.24 14.23
C LEU A 299 0.28 -9.76 14.55
N SER A 300 0.70 -8.84 13.68
CA SER A 300 0.39 -7.42 13.81
C SER A 300 -1.11 -7.15 13.74
N LEU A 301 -1.82 -7.78 12.79
CA LEU A 301 -3.27 -7.63 12.65
C LEU A 301 -4.06 -8.32 13.77
N SER A 302 -3.51 -9.37 14.38
CA SER A 302 -4.12 -10.06 15.54
C SER A 302 -4.18 -9.19 16.81
N GLN A 303 -3.45 -8.08 16.83
CA GLN A 303 -3.56 -7.11 17.93
C GLN A 303 -4.95 -6.47 17.99
N ILE A 304 -5.61 -6.32 16.83
CA ILE A 304 -6.98 -5.83 16.74
C ILE A 304 -7.93 -6.94 17.17
N GLN A 305 -8.69 -6.70 18.24
CA GLN A 305 -9.47 -7.75 18.91
C GLN A 305 -10.49 -8.43 17.98
N SER A 306 -11.08 -7.70 17.02
CA SER A 306 -12.05 -8.25 16.08
C SER A 306 -11.48 -9.35 15.17
N ASN A 307 -10.19 -9.28 14.85
CA ASN A 307 -9.54 -10.17 13.87
C ASN A 307 -8.71 -11.26 14.55
N ARG A 308 -8.45 -11.12 15.86
CA ARG A 308 -7.53 -11.98 16.59
C ARG A 308 -7.89 -13.46 16.48
N ASP A 309 -9.12 -13.79 16.83
CA ASP A 309 -9.55 -15.19 16.92
C ASP A 309 -9.56 -15.83 15.54
N ASP A 310 -10.05 -15.11 14.53
CA ASP A 310 -10.03 -15.57 13.13
C ASP A 310 -8.62 -15.85 12.61
N ILE A 311 -7.66 -14.95 12.87
CA ILE A 311 -6.27 -15.11 12.43
C ILE A 311 -5.60 -16.25 13.21
N PHE A 312 -5.70 -16.27 14.53
CA PHE A 312 -5.09 -17.31 15.35
C PHE A 312 -5.66 -18.69 15.07
N ASP A 313 -6.97 -18.81 14.85
CA ASP A 313 -7.58 -20.07 14.46
C ASP A 313 -7.10 -20.54 13.10
N THR A 314 -6.89 -19.62 12.15
CA THR A 314 -6.33 -19.95 10.82
C THR A 314 -4.89 -20.45 10.94
N LEU A 315 -4.04 -19.77 11.72
CA LEU A 315 -2.66 -20.19 11.97
C LEU A 315 -2.60 -21.55 12.68
N LYS A 316 -3.42 -21.76 13.73
CA LYS A 316 -3.51 -23.06 14.44
C LYS A 316 -4.00 -24.18 13.53
N LYS A 317 -4.97 -23.91 12.67
CA LYS A 317 -5.46 -24.88 11.66
C LYS A 317 -4.36 -25.24 10.67
N SER A 318 -3.60 -24.24 10.20
CA SER A 318 -2.46 -24.48 9.31
C SER A 318 -1.41 -25.41 9.95
N LEU A 319 -1.03 -25.16 11.21
CA LEU A 319 -0.14 -26.05 11.97
C LEU A 319 -0.71 -27.46 12.11
N THR A 320 -2.00 -27.58 12.47
CA THR A 320 -2.67 -28.87 12.64
C THR A 320 -2.60 -29.70 11.36
N VAL A 321 -2.89 -29.06 10.22
CA VAL A 321 -2.83 -29.72 8.90
C VAL A 321 -1.41 -30.20 8.60
N THR A 322 -0.38 -29.37 8.84
CA THR A 322 1.00 -29.76 8.56
C THR A 322 1.51 -30.87 9.46
N TYR A 323 1.21 -30.84 10.76
CA TYR A 323 1.63 -31.90 11.68
C TYR A 323 0.92 -33.23 11.39
N GLN A 324 -0.37 -33.18 11.02
CA GLN A 324 -1.08 -34.37 10.55
C GLN A 324 -0.47 -34.92 9.26
N LEU A 325 -0.09 -34.05 8.32
CA LEU A 325 0.57 -34.45 7.08
C LEU A 325 1.93 -35.09 7.34
N LYS A 326 2.73 -34.50 8.23
CA LYS A 326 4.04 -35.03 8.66
C LYS A 326 3.89 -36.43 9.27
N THR A 327 2.96 -36.59 10.21
CA THR A 327 2.66 -37.89 10.84
C THR A 327 2.28 -38.96 9.79
N LYS A 328 1.45 -38.58 8.81
CA LYS A 328 1.06 -39.47 7.71
C LYS A 328 2.24 -39.83 6.80
N LYS A 329 3.14 -38.88 6.53
CA LYS A 329 4.37 -39.09 5.75
C LYS A 329 5.31 -40.06 6.47
N ASP A 330 5.44 -39.95 7.79
CA ASP A 330 6.30 -40.84 8.58
C ASP A 330 5.73 -42.27 8.67
N THR A 331 4.40 -42.40 8.55
CA THR A 331 3.71 -43.70 8.61
C THR A 331 3.65 -44.42 7.25
N SER A 332 3.82 -43.71 6.13
CA SER A 332 3.64 -44.26 4.78
C SER A 332 4.82 -43.96 3.86
N LEU A 333 5.49 -45.04 3.40
CA LEU A 333 6.58 -44.96 2.43
C LEU A 333 6.13 -44.30 1.11
N TRP A 334 4.93 -44.62 0.62
CA TRP A 334 4.38 -44.02 -0.60
C TRP A 334 4.19 -42.49 -0.47
N MET A 335 3.66 -42.00 0.67
CA MET A 335 3.54 -40.55 0.89
C MET A 335 4.90 -39.87 1.03
N ARG A 336 5.90 -40.57 1.56
CA ARG A 336 7.26 -40.03 1.67
C ARG A 336 7.91 -39.79 0.31
N GLU A 337 7.62 -40.63 -0.68
CA GLU A 337 8.13 -40.51 -2.06
C GLU A 337 7.33 -39.49 -2.89
N MET A 338 6.01 -39.42 -2.69
CA MET A 338 5.14 -38.56 -3.52
C MET A 338 5.08 -37.08 -3.07
N ILE A 339 5.38 -36.79 -1.78
CA ILE A 339 5.27 -35.44 -1.22
C ILE A 339 6.67 -34.87 -0.98
N PRO A 340 7.03 -33.71 -1.58
CA PRO A 340 8.34 -33.09 -1.40
C PRO A 340 8.63 -32.79 0.09
N LEU A 341 9.92 -32.62 0.41
CA LEU A 341 10.32 -32.11 1.72
C LEU A 341 9.97 -30.62 1.80
N ASN A 342 9.02 -30.28 2.67
CA ASN A 342 8.70 -28.90 2.97
C ASN A 342 9.71 -28.34 3.98
N PRO A 343 10.00 -27.02 3.95
CA PRO A 343 10.81 -26.38 4.96
C PRO A 343 10.21 -26.58 6.36
N SER A 344 11.08 -26.70 7.36
CA SER A 344 10.64 -26.82 8.74
C SER A 344 9.93 -25.54 9.18
N ILE A 345 8.67 -25.65 9.60
CA ILE A 345 7.89 -24.51 10.13
C ILE A 345 8.64 -23.82 11.28
N LEU A 346 9.38 -24.58 12.09
CA LEU A 346 10.17 -24.02 13.18
C LEU A 346 11.24 -23.05 12.66
N GLU A 347 11.88 -23.36 11.53
CA GLU A 347 12.89 -22.47 10.94
C GLU A 347 12.24 -21.23 10.33
N LEU A 348 11.13 -21.37 9.61
CA LEU A 348 10.37 -20.23 9.08
C LEU A 348 9.95 -19.25 10.19
N VAL A 349 9.44 -19.78 11.31
CA VAL A 349 9.05 -18.98 12.47
C VAL A 349 10.25 -18.34 13.15
N LYS A 350 11.38 -19.05 13.27
CA LYS A 350 12.63 -18.47 13.79
C LYS A 350 13.13 -17.34 12.90
N ASP A 351 13.04 -17.48 11.59
CA ASP A 351 13.45 -16.46 10.64
C ASP A 351 12.56 -15.22 10.75
N ALA A 352 11.23 -15.39 10.88
CA ALA A 352 10.33 -14.28 11.19
C ALA A 352 10.69 -13.57 12.52
N ILE A 353 11.05 -14.34 13.56
CA ILE A 353 11.50 -13.79 14.85
C ILE A 353 12.86 -13.09 14.70
N ARG A 354 13.77 -13.57 13.84
CA ARG A 354 15.03 -12.88 13.55
C ARG A 354 14.78 -11.55 12.83
N CYS A 355 13.89 -11.54 11.84
CA CYS A 355 13.49 -10.32 11.12
C CYS A 355 12.87 -9.28 12.06
N SER A 356 12.17 -9.71 13.11
CA SER A 356 11.57 -8.77 14.05
C SER A 356 12.56 -7.87 14.82
N LYS A 357 13.86 -8.20 14.81
CA LYS A 357 14.93 -7.35 15.39
C LYS A 357 15.09 -6.01 14.67
N TYR A 358 14.62 -5.89 13.42
CA TYR A 358 14.70 -4.68 12.62
C TYR A 358 13.59 -3.66 12.93
N GLY A 359 13.16 -3.57 14.20
CA GLY A 359 12.18 -2.57 14.66
C GLY A 359 10.71 -3.00 14.62
N TRP A 360 10.41 -4.31 14.63
CA TRP A 360 9.03 -4.82 14.57
C TRP A 360 8.40 -4.96 15.97
N ASP A 361 8.48 -3.91 16.80
CA ASP A 361 7.95 -3.94 18.16
C ASP A 361 6.45 -4.24 18.20
N HIS A 362 5.72 -3.74 17.19
CA HIS A 362 4.31 -3.98 16.97
C HIS A 362 3.95 -5.44 16.59
N VAL A 363 4.92 -6.30 16.30
CA VAL A 363 4.70 -7.74 16.07
C VAL A 363 4.93 -8.55 17.35
N CYS A 364 5.77 -8.05 18.27
CA CYS A 364 6.23 -8.77 19.46
C CYS A 364 5.08 -9.21 20.39
N GLN A 365 4.12 -8.33 20.67
CA GLN A 365 2.95 -8.73 21.47
C GLN A 365 2.10 -9.80 20.78
N GLY A 366 2.04 -9.78 19.45
CA GLY A 366 1.37 -10.82 18.66
C GLY A 366 2.09 -12.17 18.81
N LEU A 367 3.43 -12.18 18.72
CA LEU A 367 4.25 -13.39 18.94
C LEU A 367 4.00 -14.01 20.32
N VAL A 368 3.98 -13.19 21.38
CA VAL A 368 3.74 -13.67 22.75
C VAL A 368 2.34 -14.28 22.88
N LYS A 369 1.30 -13.55 22.45
CA LYS A 369 -0.09 -14.02 22.50
C LYS A 369 -0.28 -15.31 21.69
N PHE A 370 0.34 -15.38 20.51
CA PHE A 370 0.28 -16.56 19.66
C PHE A 370 1.03 -17.75 20.27
N GLY A 371 2.22 -17.53 20.85
CA GLY A 371 2.98 -18.55 21.57
C GLY A 371 2.18 -19.21 22.69
N PHE A 372 1.56 -18.41 23.57
CA PHE A 372 0.66 -18.94 24.60
C PHE A 372 -0.58 -19.61 24.01
N SER A 373 -1.19 -19.04 22.95
CA SER A 373 -2.33 -19.64 22.28
C SER A 373 -2.01 -21.01 21.68
N ILE A 374 -0.80 -21.22 21.14
CA ILE A 374 -0.34 -22.52 20.65
C ILE A 374 -0.15 -23.48 21.82
N ILE A 375 0.54 -23.05 22.88
CA ILE A 375 0.78 -23.91 24.06
C ILE A 375 -0.55 -24.34 24.68
N ASP A 376 -1.55 -23.46 24.75
CA ASP A 376 -2.87 -23.83 25.27
C ASP A 376 -3.68 -24.72 24.30
N ALA A 377 -3.50 -24.55 22.99
CA ALA A 377 -4.16 -25.37 21.98
C ALA A 377 -3.56 -26.79 21.88
N PHE A 378 -2.24 -26.88 21.79
CA PHE A 378 -1.47 -28.10 21.56
C PHE A 378 -0.80 -28.64 22.82
N GLY A 379 -0.94 -28.00 23.98
CA GLY A 379 -0.36 -28.49 25.23
C GLY A 379 -0.97 -29.82 25.68
N PRO A 380 -0.26 -30.59 26.53
CA PRO A 380 -0.76 -31.86 27.03
C PRO A 380 -2.09 -31.69 27.77
N ARG A 381 -3.13 -32.38 27.30
CA ARG A 381 -4.44 -32.42 27.94
C ARG A 381 -4.60 -33.76 28.65
N SER A 382 -4.94 -33.74 29.93
CA SER A 382 -5.39 -34.93 30.64
C SER A 382 -6.87 -35.14 30.30
N ILE A 383 -7.17 -36.17 29.52
CA ILE A 383 -8.55 -36.62 29.29
C ILE A 383 -8.64 -38.03 29.88
N GLY A 384 -9.33 -38.18 31.02
CA GLY A 384 -9.53 -39.47 31.66
C GLY A 384 -8.25 -40.18 32.11
N GLY A 385 -7.22 -39.44 32.55
CA GLY A 385 -5.99 -40.02 33.12
C GLY A 385 -4.94 -40.49 32.11
N ASN A 386 -5.27 -40.55 30.81
CA ASN A 386 -4.31 -40.90 29.76
C ASN A 386 -3.86 -39.67 28.97
N VAL A 387 -2.54 -39.49 28.84
CA VAL A 387 -1.92 -38.44 28.03
C VAL A 387 -1.95 -38.88 26.57
N VAL A 388 -2.88 -38.34 25.78
CA VAL A 388 -2.96 -38.62 24.34
C VAL A 388 -1.82 -37.89 23.63
N LYS A 389 -0.84 -38.64 23.10
CA LYS A 389 0.30 -38.15 22.33
C LYS A 389 0.17 -38.59 20.88
N SER A 390 0.12 -37.64 19.93
CA SER A 390 0.73 -37.82 18.60
C SER A 390 0.72 -36.57 17.71
N THR A 391 0.00 -35.49 18.04
CA THR A 391 0.02 -34.22 17.23
C THR A 391 0.16 -32.95 18.08
N SER A 392 0.25 -33.12 19.40
CA SER A 392 0.26 -32.06 20.41
C SER A 392 1.68 -31.61 20.78
N GLU A 393 2.67 -32.50 20.75
CA GLU A 393 4.02 -32.20 21.26
C GLU A 393 4.79 -31.22 20.37
N GLU A 394 4.79 -31.41 19.04
CA GLU A 394 5.50 -30.49 18.12
C GLU A 394 4.93 -29.07 18.14
N GLY A 395 3.61 -28.93 18.24
CA GLY A 395 2.97 -27.62 18.40
C GLY A 395 3.34 -26.96 19.73
N CYS A 396 3.31 -27.71 20.84
CA CYS A 396 3.73 -27.21 22.15
C CYS A 396 5.21 -26.76 22.16
N LEU A 397 6.09 -27.54 21.51
CA LEU A 397 7.50 -27.19 21.32
C LEU A 397 7.65 -25.93 20.49
N LEU A 398 6.91 -25.78 19.39
CA LEU A 398 6.93 -24.55 18.57
C LEU A 398 6.53 -23.32 19.40
N GLY A 399 5.45 -23.41 20.19
CA GLY A 399 5.03 -22.33 21.08
C GLY A 399 6.11 -21.99 22.13
N SER A 400 6.78 -23.01 22.67
CA SER A 400 7.91 -22.85 23.59
C SER A 400 9.09 -22.13 22.94
N HIS A 401 9.43 -22.51 21.71
CA HIS A 401 10.47 -21.86 20.91
C HIS A 401 10.14 -20.41 20.60
N ILE A 402 8.89 -20.11 20.20
CA ILE A 402 8.43 -18.74 19.94
C ILE A 402 8.64 -17.88 21.19
N LEU A 403 8.15 -18.31 22.36
CA LEU A 403 8.28 -17.53 23.60
C LEU A 403 9.73 -17.33 24.00
N ARG A 404 10.55 -18.39 23.94
CA ARG A 404 11.97 -18.34 24.30
C ARG A 404 12.77 -17.42 23.38
N ASP A 405 12.62 -17.58 22.06
CA ASP A 405 13.41 -16.83 21.09
C ASP A 405 12.95 -15.36 21.05
N THR A 406 11.65 -15.11 21.25
CA THR A 406 11.11 -13.76 21.46
C THR A 406 11.66 -13.12 22.74
N PHE A 407 11.68 -13.84 23.87
CA PHE A 407 12.26 -13.36 25.13
C PHE A 407 13.75 -12.98 24.98
N LYS A 408 14.53 -13.82 24.29
CA LYS A 408 15.96 -13.57 24.06
C LYS A 408 16.18 -12.31 23.23
N ASN A 409 15.42 -12.16 22.15
CA ASN A 409 15.62 -11.08 21.18
C ASN A 409 15.00 -9.73 21.60
N HIS A 410 13.91 -9.73 22.37
CA HIS A 410 13.12 -8.52 22.64
C HIS A 410 13.01 -8.23 24.12
N ARG A 411 13.66 -7.15 24.58
CA ARG A 411 13.65 -6.75 25.99
C ARG A 411 12.27 -6.32 26.48
N VAL A 412 11.49 -5.66 25.61
CA VAL A 412 10.19 -5.03 25.96
C VAL A 412 9.16 -6.05 26.46
N VAL A 413 9.19 -7.29 25.95
CA VAL A 413 8.19 -8.32 26.28
C VAL A 413 8.65 -9.32 27.34
N ARG A 414 9.86 -9.16 27.90
CA ARG A 414 10.42 -10.13 28.87
C ARG A 414 9.60 -10.21 30.15
N SER A 415 9.20 -9.06 30.70
CA SER A 415 8.38 -8.99 31.91
C SER A 415 7.04 -9.66 31.68
N ASP A 416 6.35 -9.30 30.58
CA ASP A 416 5.05 -9.85 30.22
C ASP A 416 5.07 -11.37 30.03
N ILE A 417 6.13 -11.91 29.40
CA ILE A 417 6.30 -13.36 29.21
C ILE A 417 6.46 -14.05 30.57
N LEU A 418 7.34 -13.53 31.44
CA LEU A 418 7.58 -14.12 32.75
C LEU A 418 6.32 -14.08 33.62
N GLU A 419 5.64 -12.94 33.67
CA GLU A 419 4.40 -12.77 34.42
C GLU A 419 3.32 -13.74 33.93
N GLN A 420 3.14 -13.86 32.61
CA GLN A 420 2.17 -14.80 32.05
C GLN A 420 2.55 -16.26 32.34
N ILE A 421 3.82 -16.66 32.20
CA ILE A 421 4.27 -18.03 32.54
C ILE A 421 4.00 -18.32 34.03
N LEU A 422 4.39 -17.41 34.92
CA LEU A 422 4.18 -17.56 36.37
C LEU A 422 2.70 -17.64 36.72
N ASN A 423 1.87 -16.76 36.16
CA ASN A 423 0.43 -16.78 36.34
C ASN A 423 -0.18 -18.11 35.88
N GLN A 424 0.28 -18.68 34.77
CA GLN A 424 -0.17 -19.99 34.29
C GLN A 424 0.25 -21.12 35.23
N ILE A 425 1.46 -21.06 35.80
CA ILE A 425 1.96 -22.04 36.77
C ILE A 425 1.15 -22.00 38.07
N VAL A 426 0.85 -20.81 38.58
CA VAL A 426 0.14 -20.62 39.86
C VAL A 426 -1.35 -20.94 39.72
N THR A 427 -1.98 -20.57 38.60
CA THR A 427 -3.45 -20.61 38.46
C THR A 427 -3.98 -21.95 37.94
N LYS A 428 -3.22 -22.69 37.11
CA LYS A 428 -3.70 -23.93 36.47
C LYS A 428 -3.36 -25.18 37.31
N SER A 429 -4.03 -25.37 38.44
CA SER A 429 -3.85 -26.55 39.32
C SER A 429 -4.26 -27.91 38.72
N GLN A 430 -5.07 -27.91 37.64
CA GLN A 430 -5.64 -29.13 37.04
C GLN A 430 -5.03 -29.54 35.69
N LYS A 431 -4.15 -28.71 35.09
CA LYS A 431 -3.48 -29.02 33.81
C LYS A 431 -2.00 -29.33 34.06
N PRO A 432 -1.37 -30.24 33.28
CA PRO A 432 0.05 -30.55 33.45
C PRO A 432 0.92 -29.32 33.16
N VAL A 433 1.57 -28.76 34.19
CA VAL A 433 2.35 -27.51 34.12
C VAL A 433 3.78 -27.69 33.63
N LYS A 434 4.26 -28.95 33.52
CA LYS A 434 5.67 -29.28 33.24
C LYS A 434 6.28 -28.50 32.06
N HIS A 435 5.52 -28.35 30.97
CA HIS A 435 5.98 -27.61 29.78
C HIS A 435 6.24 -26.11 30.05
N TYR A 436 5.47 -25.46 30.91
CA TYR A 436 5.74 -24.08 31.32
C TYR A 436 6.99 -23.96 32.21
N ILE A 437 7.26 -24.97 33.05
CA ILE A 437 8.48 -25.05 33.86
C ILE A 437 9.71 -25.28 32.96
N ASP A 438 9.59 -26.14 31.94
CA ASP A 438 10.65 -26.39 30.97
C ASP A 438 10.97 -25.10 30.17
N ILE A 439 9.97 -24.29 29.82
CA ILE A 439 10.18 -22.97 29.19
C ILE A 439 10.89 -22.02 30.17
N LEU A 440 10.43 -21.95 31.43
CA LEU A 440 11.04 -21.09 32.44
C LEU A 440 12.53 -21.45 32.65
N SER A 441 12.85 -22.75 32.69
CA SER A 441 14.22 -23.26 32.80
C SER A 441 15.10 -22.97 31.57
N GLN A 442 14.52 -22.67 30.41
CA GLN A 442 15.26 -22.29 29.20
C GLN A 442 15.40 -20.77 29.04
N ILE A 443 14.66 -20.00 29.84
CA ILE A 443 14.59 -18.54 29.82
C ILE A 443 15.47 -17.93 30.94
N VAL A 444 15.40 -18.53 32.14
CA VAL A 444 16.27 -18.26 33.30
C VAL A 444 17.61 -18.95 33.10
#